data_AF-A0A923LH06-F1
#
_entry.id   AF-A0A923LH06-F1
#
_cell.length_a   1.000
_cell.length_b   1.000
_cell.length_c   1.000
_cell.angle_alpha   90.00
_cell.angle_beta   90.00
_cell.angle_gamma   90.00
#
_symmetry.space_group_name_H-M   'P 1'
#
loop_
_entity.id
_entity.type
_entity.pdbx_description
1 polymer ?
#
loop_
_entity_poly.entity_id
_entity_poly.type
_entity_poly.pdbx_seq_one_letter_code
_entity_poly.pdbx_strand_id
1 'polypeptide(L)'
;MCNFLSGIIFKNEVYLAPMYNQSHSALLRKLNVRDSFIVKANWVKVELIPHENNLLSDITKWKYIVDQDIIPEWYEEKKEKYESDFRNTAKRWVKQNIVEICGQPCTKLKTENGNTYLHTCYPLFYSEFGCTTNYAESSIRERVVNSDFAKALEEKYGENLVPVSIDLTSLDGLKDYGILNEDILGIPDINLYRECRENIFVGNSWWWLVTPNSTPAVYDSSFVQYVDYGGRVSCNGCGYDGGGVRPFFILPSSIFVFPDAK
;
A
#
# COMPACT_ATOMS: atom_id res chain seq x y z
N MET A 1 3.50 -6.99 -16.00
CA MET A 1 3.44 -6.13 -14.81
C MET A 1 4.65 -6.49 -13.96
N CYS A 2 5.40 -5.50 -13.48
CA CYS A 2 6.63 -5.71 -12.74
C CYS A 2 6.32 -6.11 -11.29
N ASN A 3 7.21 -6.87 -10.66
CA ASN A 3 7.09 -7.27 -9.25
C ASN A 3 7.64 -6.18 -8.32
N PHE A 4 7.04 -6.11 -7.13
CA PHE A 4 7.65 -5.38 -6.02
C PHE A 4 8.85 -6.18 -5.48
N LEU A 5 10.00 -5.59 -5.16
CA LEU A 5 10.43 -4.20 -5.33
C LEU A 5 11.22 -4.03 -6.63
N SER A 6 10.70 -3.24 -7.56
CA SER A 6 11.35 -2.94 -8.83
C SER A 6 12.41 -1.85 -8.68
N GLY A 7 13.44 -1.89 -9.50
CA GLY A 7 14.43 -0.82 -9.58
C GLY A 7 15.34 -0.89 -10.81
N ILE A 8 16.17 0.14 -10.94
CA ILE A 8 17.16 0.30 -12.00
C ILE A 8 18.54 0.46 -11.36
N ILE A 9 19.48 -0.38 -11.78
CA ILE A 9 20.88 -0.31 -11.37
C ILE A 9 21.70 0.35 -12.48
N PHE A 10 22.43 1.41 -12.15
CA PHE A 10 23.53 1.95 -12.96
C PHE A 10 24.86 1.52 -12.35
N LYS A 11 25.97 1.74 -13.08
CA LYS A 11 27.32 1.41 -12.60
C LYS A 11 27.66 1.97 -11.21
N ASN A 12 27.11 3.13 -10.85
CA ASN A 12 27.45 3.86 -9.63
C ASN A 12 26.26 4.06 -8.68
N GLU A 13 25.04 3.75 -9.10
CA GLU A 13 23.83 4.16 -8.38
C GLU A 13 22.70 3.14 -8.53
N VAL A 14 21.84 3.07 -7.52
CA VAL A 14 20.63 2.24 -7.52
C VAL A 14 19.42 3.13 -7.30
N TYR A 15 18.43 2.99 -8.19
CA TYR A 15 17.15 3.69 -8.09
C TYR A 15 16.02 2.69 -7.87
N LEU A 16 15.25 2.86 -6.80
CA LEU A 16 14.07 2.06 -6.51
C LEU A 16 12.82 2.70 -7.11
N ALA A 17 11.89 1.87 -7.56
CA ALA A 17 10.57 2.33 -7.94
C ALA A 17 9.81 2.84 -6.69
N PRO A 18 9.02 3.93 -6.81
CA PRO A 18 8.25 4.41 -5.68
C PRO A 18 7.18 3.38 -5.27
N MET A 19 6.82 3.32 -3.98
CA MET A 19 5.88 2.30 -3.47
C MET A 19 4.52 2.31 -4.17
N TYR A 20 4.12 3.46 -4.71
CA TYR A 20 2.85 3.64 -5.40
C TYR A 20 2.87 3.20 -6.87
N ASN A 21 4.03 2.86 -7.46
CA ASN A 21 4.16 2.46 -8.86
C ASN A 21 5.44 1.66 -9.12
N GLN A 22 5.31 0.37 -9.41
CA GLN A 22 6.44 -0.55 -9.64
C GLN A 22 6.86 -0.69 -11.11
N SER A 23 6.32 0.11 -12.04
CA SER A 23 6.68 -0.01 -13.46
C SER A 23 8.12 0.45 -13.76
N HIS A 24 8.95 -0.42 -14.34
CA HIS A 24 10.28 -0.01 -14.82
C HIS A 24 10.21 1.07 -15.89
N SER A 25 9.24 1.00 -16.82
CA SER A 25 9.09 2.02 -17.86
C SER A 25 8.72 3.39 -17.27
N ALA A 26 7.91 3.42 -16.22
CA ALA A 26 7.63 4.67 -15.49
C ALA A 26 8.87 5.20 -14.76
N LEU A 27 9.64 4.32 -14.12
CA LEU A 27 10.88 4.68 -13.45
C LEU A 27 11.94 5.21 -14.44
N LEU A 28 12.17 4.53 -15.56
CA LEU A 28 13.09 5.00 -16.61
C LEU A 28 12.68 6.37 -17.16
N ARG A 29 11.38 6.60 -17.39
CA ARG A 29 10.87 7.91 -17.82
C ARG A 29 11.14 8.99 -16.78
N LYS A 30 10.93 8.70 -15.49
CA LYS A 30 11.24 9.62 -14.38
C LYS A 30 12.73 9.97 -14.31
N LEU A 31 13.59 9.01 -14.66
CA LEU A 31 15.05 9.18 -14.71
C LEU A 31 15.54 9.80 -16.03
N ASN A 32 14.64 10.18 -16.95
CA ASN A 32 14.97 10.65 -18.29
C ASN A 32 15.85 9.68 -19.10
N VAL A 33 15.71 8.38 -18.86
CA VAL A 33 16.42 7.32 -19.57
C VAL A 33 15.52 6.76 -20.66
N ARG A 34 16.05 6.67 -21.88
CA ARG A 34 15.33 6.02 -22.99
C ARG A 34 15.34 4.51 -22.79
N ASP A 35 14.15 3.93 -22.80
CA ASP A 35 13.96 2.47 -22.86
C ASP A 35 14.25 2.05 -24.31
N SER A 36 15.51 1.71 -24.56
CA SER A 36 15.98 1.32 -25.89
C SER A 36 16.65 -0.03 -25.80
N PHE A 37 16.29 -0.95 -26.69
CA PHE A 37 16.88 -2.28 -26.87
C PHE A 37 18.32 -2.19 -27.40
N ILE A 38 19.22 -1.55 -26.64
CA ILE A 38 20.61 -1.32 -27.04
C ILE A 38 21.52 -2.22 -26.21
N VAL A 39 22.40 -2.94 -26.90
CA VAL A 39 23.44 -3.84 -26.37
C VAL A 39 24.42 -3.14 -25.39
N LYS A 40 24.35 -1.81 -25.28
CA LYS A 40 25.19 -0.95 -24.42
C LYS A 40 24.36 -0.16 -23.41
N ALA A 41 23.31 -0.75 -22.84
CA ALA A 41 22.60 -0.13 -21.73
C ALA A 41 23.58 0.16 -20.57
N ASN A 42 23.54 1.39 -20.07
CA ASN A 42 24.26 1.79 -18.86
C ASN A 42 23.44 1.52 -17.59
N TRP A 43 22.36 0.74 -17.73
CA TRP A 43 21.44 0.38 -16.67
C TRP A 43 20.98 -1.08 -16.80
N VAL A 44 20.48 -1.64 -15.70
CA VAL A 44 19.85 -2.97 -15.63
C VAL A 44 18.56 -2.88 -14.84
N LYS A 45 17.46 -3.38 -15.40
CA LYS A 45 16.18 -3.58 -14.71
C LYS A 45 16.28 -4.78 -13.78
N VAL A 46 15.89 -4.58 -12.53
CA VAL A 46 15.91 -5.64 -11.51
C VAL A 46 14.67 -5.58 -10.66
N GLU A 47 14.35 -6.70 -10.02
CA GLU A 47 13.26 -6.85 -9.07
C GLU A 47 13.74 -7.63 -7.85
N LEU A 48 13.19 -7.32 -6.68
CA LEU A 48 13.50 -8.02 -5.43
C LEU A 48 12.21 -8.39 -4.70
N ILE A 49 11.78 -9.64 -4.85
CA ILE A 49 10.47 -10.11 -4.39
C ILE A 49 10.54 -10.57 -2.92
N PRO A 50 9.72 -10.00 -2.02
CA PRO A 50 9.64 -10.45 -0.64
C PRO A 50 9.39 -11.95 -0.50
N HIS A 51 10.11 -12.59 0.41
CA HIS A 51 9.89 -14.01 0.70
C HIS A 51 8.47 -14.20 1.24
N GLU A 52 7.71 -15.13 0.64
CA GLU A 52 6.31 -15.40 1.02
C GLU A 52 5.40 -14.17 1.03
N ASN A 53 5.69 -13.16 0.19
CA ASN A 53 4.99 -11.87 0.19
C ASN A 53 5.01 -11.13 1.54
N ASN A 54 6.06 -11.32 2.34
CA ASN A 54 6.22 -10.67 3.64
C ASN A 54 7.29 -9.57 3.61
N LEU A 55 6.86 -8.30 3.65
CA LEU A 55 7.75 -7.13 3.70
C LEU A 55 8.64 -7.06 4.94
N LEU A 56 8.28 -7.78 6.01
CA LEU A 56 9.03 -7.82 7.26
C LEU A 56 10.06 -8.97 7.28
N SER A 57 10.05 -9.84 6.26
CA SER A 57 11.00 -10.94 6.21
C SER A 57 12.43 -10.44 5.98
N ASP A 58 13.41 -11.24 6.39
CA ASP A 58 14.81 -10.95 6.10
C ASP A 58 15.03 -10.76 4.58
N ILE A 59 15.60 -9.61 4.23
CA ILE A 59 15.85 -9.20 2.85
C ILE A 59 16.83 -10.13 2.12
N THR A 60 17.66 -10.86 2.85
CA THR A 60 18.57 -11.87 2.25
C THR A 60 17.78 -13.02 1.62
N LYS A 61 16.58 -13.31 2.12
CA LYS A 61 15.67 -14.36 1.60
C LYS A 61 14.83 -13.88 0.43
N TRP A 62 14.80 -12.58 0.14
CA TRP A 62 14.03 -12.05 -0.98
C TRP A 62 14.63 -12.51 -2.30
N LYS A 63 13.77 -12.88 -3.25
CA LYS A 63 14.18 -13.40 -4.55
C LYS A 63 14.61 -12.24 -5.45
N TYR A 64 15.89 -12.24 -5.84
CA TYR A 64 16.42 -11.27 -6.78
C TYR A 64 16.23 -11.75 -8.22
N ILE A 65 15.74 -10.86 -9.08
CA ILE A 65 15.47 -11.13 -10.49
C ILE A 65 16.12 -10.02 -11.31
N VAL A 66 16.82 -10.41 -12.37
CA VAL A 66 17.27 -9.50 -13.42
C VAL A 66 16.22 -9.53 -14.53
N ASP A 67 15.48 -8.44 -14.70
CA ASP A 67 14.37 -8.29 -15.66
C ASP A 67 14.85 -7.57 -16.92
N GLN A 68 15.89 -8.11 -17.54
CA GLN A 68 16.57 -7.49 -18.68
C GLN A 68 16.89 -8.53 -19.75
N ASP A 69 16.43 -8.27 -20.99
CA ASP A 69 16.68 -9.18 -22.12
C ASP A 69 18.16 -9.28 -22.50
N ILE A 70 18.90 -8.17 -22.41
CA ILE A 70 20.33 -8.08 -22.73
C ILE A 70 21.06 -7.51 -21.52
N ILE A 71 21.84 -8.36 -20.86
CA ILE A 71 22.60 -7.99 -19.66
C ILE A 71 23.96 -7.38 -20.09
N PRO A 72 24.29 -6.15 -19.67
CA PRO A 72 25.58 -5.54 -19.97
C PRO A 72 26.75 -6.26 -19.30
N GLU A 73 27.88 -6.39 -20.00
CA GLU A 73 29.11 -7.04 -19.50
C GLU A 73 29.57 -6.47 -18.15
N TRP A 74 29.54 -5.14 -17.99
CA TRP A 74 29.93 -4.48 -16.74
C TRP A 74 29.13 -4.92 -15.52
N TYR A 75 27.88 -5.36 -15.73
CA TYR A 75 27.01 -5.86 -14.67
C TYR A 75 27.32 -7.32 -14.39
N GLU A 76 27.41 -8.14 -15.44
CA GLU A 76 27.67 -9.58 -15.32
C GLU A 76 29.01 -9.86 -14.61
N GLU A 77 30.06 -9.12 -14.94
CA GLU A 77 31.39 -9.22 -14.31
C GLU A 77 31.37 -8.98 -12.78
N LYS A 78 30.38 -8.23 -12.27
CA LYS A 78 30.29 -7.80 -10.87
C LYS A 78 28.88 -7.98 -10.30
N LYS A 79 28.18 -9.01 -10.76
CA LYS A 79 26.75 -9.24 -10.46
C LYS A 79 26.47 -9.29 -8.96
N GLU A 80 27.28 -10.02 -8.21
CA GLU A 80 27.13 -10.16 -6.75
C GLU A 80 27.25 -8.81 -6.02
N LYS A 81 28.15 -7.94 -6.48
CA LYS A 81 28.31 -6.59 -5.94
C LYS A 81 27.05 -5.75 -6.18
N TYR A 82 26.53 -5.74 -7.41
CA TYR A 82 25.34 -4.95 -7.73
C TYR A 82 24.07 -5.47 -7.06
N GLU A 83 23.93 -6.80 -6.94
CA GLU A 83 22.84 -7.40 -6.17
C GLU A 83 22.93 -6.99 -4.69
N SER A 84 24.13 -7.02 -4.11
CA SER A 84 24.37 -6.57 -2.73
C SER A 84 24.03 -5.08 -2.56
N ASP A 85 24.48 -4.22 -3.47
CA ASP A 85 24.15 -2.78 -3.48
C ASP A 85 22.63 -2.56 -3.56
N PHE A 86 21.93 -3.34 -4.38
CA PHE A 86 20.47 -3.29 -4.51
C PHE A 86 19.77 -3.72 -3.22
N ARG A 87 20.14 -4.88 -2.66
CA ARG A 87 19.59 -5.38 -1.38
C ARG A 87 19.83 -4.41 -0.25
N ASN A 88 21.01 -3.80 -0.16
CA ASN A 88 21.31 -2.78 0.85
C ASN A 88 20.44 -1.53 0.69
N THR A 89 20.17 -1.12 -0.55
CA THR A 89 19.29 0.01 -0.85
C THR A 89 17.84 -0.30 -0.51
N ALA A 90 17.35 -1.48 -0.88
CA ALA A 90 16.03 -1.97 -0.50
C ALA A 90 15.88 -2.11 1.03
N LYS A 91 16.90 -2.58 1.75
CA LYS A 91 16.89 -2.69 3.22
C LYS A 91 16.73 -1.33 3.89
N ARG A 92 17.47 -0.33 3.42
CA ARG A 92 17.33 1.06 3.89
C ARG A 92 15.93 1.60 3.61
N TRP A 93 15.41 1.34 2.42
CA TRP A 93 14.07 1.75 2.04
C TRP A 93 12.99 1.12 2.93
N VAL A 94 13.03 -0.20 3.17
CA VAL A 94 12.07 -0.89 4.06
C VAL A 94 12.09 -0.27 5.45
N LYS A 95 13.29 -0.08 6.04
CA LYS A 95 13.45 0.54 7.36
C LYS A 95 12.86 1.95 7.45
N GLN A 96 12.89 2.71 6.36
CA GLN A 96 12.40 4.09 6.33
C GLN A 96 10.89 4.19 6.10
N ASN A 97 10.30 3.26 5.34
CA ASN A 97 8.95 3.40 4.81
C ASN A 97 7.94 2.42 5.42
N ILE A 98 8.41 1.28 5.96
CA ILE A 98 7.57 0.23 6.53
C ILE A 98 7.75 0.20 8.05
N VAL A 99 6.62 0.20 8.76
CA VAL A 99 6.56 0.07 10.21
C VAL A 99 5.81 -1.22 10.54
N GLU A 100 6.39 -2.06 11.38
CA GLU A 100 5.67 -3.22 11.91
C GLU A 100 4.76 -2.78 13.06
N ILE A 101 3.46 -3.03 12.90
CA ILE A 101 2.45 -2.79 13.92
C ILE A 101 1.69 -4.10 14.12
N CYS A 102 1.73 -4.66 15.33
CA CYS A 102 1.04 -5.90 15.70
C CYS A 102 1.20 -7.04 14.67
N GLY A 103 2.44 -7.24 14.18
CA GLY A 103 2.78 -8.26 13.18
C GLY A 103 2.41 -7.92 11.73
N GLN A 104 1.80 -6.75 11.47
CA GLN A 104 1.44 -6.30 10.14
C GLN A 104 2.40 -5.21 9.62
N PRO A 105 2.89 -5.31 8.37
CA PRO A 105 3.60 -4.21 7.74
C PRO A 105 2.62 -3.07 7.43
N CYS A 106 2.93 -1.88 7.91
CA CYS A 106 2.14 -0.67 7.72
C CYS A 106 2.96 0.45 7.08
N THR A 107 2.28 1.34 6.37
CA THR A 107 2.83 2.60 5.82
C THR A 107 2.23 3.79 6.55
N LYS A 108 3.01 4.87 6.70
CA LYS A 108 2.50 6.15 7.21
C LYS A 108 1.87 6.90 6.04
N LEU A 109 0.57 7.13 6.08
CA LEU A 109 -0.18 7.82 5.03
C LEU A 109 0.03 9.34 5.09
N LYS A 110 -0.23 9.92 6.26
CA LYS A 110 -0.07 11.35 6.54
C LYS A 110 0.08 11.59 8.04
N THR A 111 0.52 12.80 8.39
CA THR A 111 0.52 13.31 9.76
C THR A 111 -0.29 14.59 9.81
N GLU A 112 -1.21 14.67 10.75
CA GLU A 112 -2.13 15.80 10.89
C GLU A 112 -2.43 16.00 12.38
N ASN A 113 -2.34 17.26 12.85
CA ASN A 113 -2.65 17.62 14.24
C ASN A 113 -1.94 16.77 15.31
N GLY A 114 -0.69 16.36 15.06
CA GLY A 114 0.08 15.53 15.99
C GLY A 114 -0.28 14.04 15.97
N ASN A 115 -1.09 13.60 15.01
CA ASN A 115 -1.47 12.20 14.80
C ASN A 115 -0.96 11.67 13.47
N THR A 116 -0.58 10.40 13.42
CA THR A 116 -0.09 9.70 12.23
C THR A 116 -1.12 8.67 11.79
N TYR A 117 -1.55 8.78 10.53
CA TYR A 117 -2.43 7.81 9.88
C TYR A 117 -1.57 6.67 9.34
N LEU A 118 -1.91 5.45 9.71
CA LEU A 118 -1.21 4.23 9.31
C LEU A 118 -2.15 3.34 8.51
N HIS A 119 -1.63 2.68 7.48
CA HIS A 119 -2.41 1.81 6.61
C HIS A 119 -1.67 0.50 6.35
N THR A 120 -2.39 -0.61 6.42
CA THR A 120 -1.78 -1.94 6.20
C THR A 120 -1.30 -2.07 4.76
N CYS A 121 -0.11 -2.65 4.56
CA CYS A 121 0.44 -2.90 3.23
C CYS A 121 -0.31 -4.02 2.51
N TYR A 122 -0.82 -5.00 3.26
CA TYR A 122 -1.55 -6.15 2.74
C TYR A 122 -2.97 -6.22 3.30
N PRO A 123 -3.91 -6.86 2.59
CA PRO A 123 -5.22 -7.18 3.13
C PRO A 123 -5.10 -8.04 4.39
N LEU A 124 -5.86 -7.70 5.43
CA LEU A 124 -6.01 -8.58 6.60
C LEU A 124 -6.78 -9.86 6.23
N PHE A 125 -7.72 -9.72 5.31
CA PHE A 125 -8.53 -10.79 4.74
C PHE A 125 -9.16 -10.32 3.42
N TYR A 126 -9.84 -11.25 2.75
CA TYR A 126 -10.63 -11.00 1.55
C TYR A 126 -12.12 -11.20 1.85
N SER A 127 -12.97 -10.41 1.21
CA SER A 127 -14.42 -10.44 1.40
C SER A 127 -15.15 -9.71 0.27
N GLU A 128 -16.43 -10.02 0.11
CA GLU A 128 -17.42 -9.06 -0.41
C GLU A 128 -17.49 -7.83 0.50
N PHE A 129 -17.98 -6.70 -0.01
CA PHE A 129 -18.23 -5.50 0.80
C PHE A 129 -19.43 -5.70 1.72
N GLY A 130 -20.49 -6.33 1.24
CA GLY A 130 -21.68 -6.68 2.00
C GLY A 130 -22.96 -6.58 1.18
N CYS A 131 -24.10 -6.74 1.85
CA CYS A 131 -25.43 -6.71 1.23
C CYS A 131 -25.88 -5.29 0.80
N THR A 132 -25.22 -4.25 1.31
CA THR A 132 -25.49 -2.85 0.97
C THR A 132 -24.16 -2.14 0.69
N THR A 133 -24.24 -0.95 0.09
CA THR A 133 -23.07 -0.08 -0.14
C THR A 133 -22.80 0.86 1.04
N ASN A 134 -23.61 0.80 2.10
CA ASN A 134 -23.41 1.56 3.32
C ASN A 134 -22.38 0.86 4.21
N TYR A 135 -21.16 1.41 4.32
CA TYR A 135 -20.11 0.83 5.14
C TYR A 135 -20.53 0.66 6.62
N ALA A 136 -21.31 1.60 7.17
CA ALA A 136 -21.73 1.56 8.57
C ALA A 136 -22.56 0.30 8.93
N GLU A 137 -23.29 -0.24 7.95
CA GLU A 137 -24.16 -1.42 8.08
C GLU A 137 -23.55 -2.68 7.42
N SER A 138 -22.34 -2.54 6.85
CA SER A 138 -21.70 -3.61 6.08
C SER A 138 -21.14 -4.71 6.98
N SER A 139 -21.17 -5.95 6.47
CA SER A 139 -20.55 -7.09 7.16
C SER A 139 -19.03 -6.95 7.25
N ILE A 140 -18.39 -6.25 6.31
CA ILE A 140 -16.94 -6.02 6.39
C ILE A 140 -16.54 -5.12 7.56
N ARG A 141 -17.38 -4.14 7.93
CA ARG A 141 -17.11 -3.28 9.07
C ARG A 141 -17.03 -4.11 10.35
N GLU A 142 -18.05 -4.95 10.59
CA GLU A 142 -18.08 -5.86 11.73
C GLU A 142 -16.83 -6.77 11.79
N ARG A 143 -16.41 -7.31 10.64
CA ARG A 143 -15.20 -8.14 10.55
C ARG A 143 -13.91 -7.36 10.82
N VAL A 144 -13.83 -6.10 10.39
CA VAL A 144 -12.67 -5.23 10.64
C VAL A 144 -12.56 -4.89 12.13
N VAL A 145 -13.64 -4.40 12.74
CA VAL A 145 -13.63 -3.95 14.15
C VAL A 145 -13.43 -5.10 15.13
N ASN A 146 -13.86 -6.32 14.80
CA ASN A 146 -13.69 -7.50 15.65
C ASN A 146 -12.48 -8.37 15.26
N SER A 147 -11.64 -7.93 14.31
CA SER A 147 -10.48 -8.68 13.85
C SER A 147 -9.44 -8.88 14.95
N ASP A 148 -8.62 -9.91 14.83
CA ASP A 148 -7.50 -10.12 15.77
C ASP A 148 -6.48 -8.97 15.71
N PHE A 149 -6.38 -8.30 14.56
CA PHE A 149 -5.57 -7.08 14.44
C PHE A 149 -6.12 -5.93 15.28
N ALA A 150 -7.46 -5.74 15.30
CA ALA A 150 -8.10 -4.75 16.16
C ALA A 150 -7.82 -5.02 17.64
N LYS A 151 -8.00 -6.28 18.08
CA LYS A 151 -7.71 -6.68 19.47
C LYS A 151 -6.24 -6.46 19.84
N ALA A 152 -5.32 -6.80 18.93
CA ALA A 152 -3.89 -6.60 19.16
C ALA A 152 -3.50 -5.12 19.21
N LEU A 153 -4.17 -4.26 18.44
CA LEU A 153 -4.00 -2.81 18.54
C LEU A 153 -4.45 -2.30 19.91
N GLU A 154 -5.64 -2.68 20.34
CA GLU A 154 -6.20 -2.32 21.65
C GLU A 154 -5.30 -2.74 22.80
N GLU A 155 -4.84 -4.00 22.80
CA GLU A 155 -3.94 -4.52 23.82
C GLU A 155 -2.60 -3.75 23.87
N LYS A 156 -2.08 -3.35 22.70
CA LYS A 156 -0.76 -2.73 22.61
C LYS A 156 -0.78 -1.21 22.84
N TYR A 157 -1.80 -0.52 22.35
CA TYR A 157 -1.83 0.94 22.31
C TYR A 157 -2.92 1.55 23.19
N GLY A 158 -4.01 0.82 23.47
CA GLY A 158 -5.12 1.22 24.34
C GLY A 158 -5.56 2.66 24.12
N GLU A 159 -5.48 3.48 25.16
CA GLU A 159 -5.86 4.90 25.16
C GLU A 159 -5.10 5.78 24.13
N ASN A 160 -3.98 5.30 23.58
CA ASN A 160 -3.28 6.01 22.52
C ASN A 160 -3.93 5.81 21.13
N LEU A 161 -4.90 4.92 20.98
CA LEU A 161 -5.62 4.79 19.73
C LEU A 161 -6.56 5.98 19.56
N VAL A 162 -6.49 6.61 18.40
CA VAL A 162 -7.36 7.73 18.06
C VAL A 162 -8.48 7.19 17.17
N PRO A 163 -9.76 7.39 17.55
CA PRO A 163 -10.88 6.99 16.71
C PRO A 163 -10.83 7.63 15.32
N VAL A 164 -11.15 6.85 14.29
CA VAL A 164 -11.25 7.32 12.92
C VAL A 164 -12.59 8.03 12.70
N SER A 165 -12.57 8.99 11.78
CA SER A 165 -13.76 9.63 11.23
C SER A 165 -13.74 9.42 9.73
N ILE A 166 -14.79 8.82 9.17
CA ILE A 166 -14.85 8.42 7.77
C ILE A 166 -16.09 9.05 7.12
N ASP A 167 -15.86 9.84 6.08
CA ASP A 167 -16.93 10.46 5.31
C ASP A 167 -17.48 9.44 4.30
N LEU A 168 -18.74 9.02 4.49
CA LEU A 168 -19.41 8.03 3.63
C LEU A 168 -20.14 8.69 2.45
N THR A 169 -19.80 9.94 2.12
CA THR A 169 -20.25 10.61 0.90
C THR A 169 -19.94 9.74 -0.32
N SER A 170 -20.95 9.53 -1.17
CA SER A 170 -20.81 8.76 -2.40
C SER A 170 -19.95 9.48 -3.44
N LEU A 171 -19.50 8.74 -4.46
CA LEU A 171 -18.69 9.30 -5.55
C LEU A 171 -19.40 10.45 -6.28
N ASP A 172 -20.73 10.37 -6.44
CA ASP A 172 -21.57 11.41 -7.04
C ASP A 172 -21.99 12.53 -6.05
N GLY A 173 -21.52 12.47 -4.80
CA GLY A 173 -21.63 13.56 -3.82
C GLY A 173 -22.87 13.53 -2.92
N LEU A 174 -23.64 12.44 -2.96
CA LEU A 174 -24.76 12.23 -2.05
C LEU A 174 -24.27 11.86 -0.64
N LYS A 175 -24.99 12.33 0.38
CA LYS A 175 -24.55 12.30 1.78
C LYS A 175 -25.45 11.47 2.70
N ASP A 176 -26.29 10.61 2.12
CA ASP A 176 -27.32 9.88 2.85
C ASP A 176 -26.76 9.01 3.97
N TYR A 177 -25.53 8.51 3.83
CA TYR A 177 -24.85 7.67 4.83
C TYR A 177 -24.09 8.45 5.91
N GLY A 178 -23.96 9.78 5.75
CA GLY A 178 -23.34 10.64 6.75
C GLY A 178 -21.86 10.35 7.01
N ILE A 179 -21.44 10.53 8.26
CA ILE A 179 -20.06 10.34 8.72
C ILE A 179 -20.07 9.25 9.79
N LEU A 180 -19.23 8.25 9.61
CA LEU A 180 -18.98 7.21 10.61
C LEU A 180 -17.84 7.67 11.53
N ASN A 181 -18.05 7.55 12.84
CA ASN A 181 -17.08 7.93 13.87
C ASN A 181 -16.89 6.76 14.85
N GLU A 182 -15.98 6.93 15.80
CA GLU A 182 -15.77 6.07 16.99
C GLU A 182 -15.03 4.75 16.73
N ASP A 183 -14.99 4.24 15.50
CA ASP A 183 -14.20 3.06 15.18
C ASP A 183 -12.69 3.34 15.32
N ILE A 184 -11.91 2.31 15.66
CA ILE A 184 -10.45 2.40 15.76
C ILE A 184 -9.77 2.07 14.43
N LEU A 185 -10.42 1.19 13.66
CA LEU A 185 -10.01 0.82 12.31
C LEU A 185 -11.09 1.26 11.32
N GLY A 186 -10.66 1.87 10.22
CA GLY A 186 -11.50 2.20 9.09
C GLY A 186 -10.95 1.62 7.80
N ILE A 187 -11.78 1.44 6.78
CA ILE A 187 -11.28 1.26 5.40
C ILE A 187 -11.21 2.65 4.75
N PRO A 188 -10.16 2.98 3.97
CA PRO A 188 -10.04 4.30 3.35
C PRO A 188 -11.25 4.66 2.48
N ASP A 189 -11.69 5.91 2.56
CA ASP A 189 -12.53 6.51 1.54
C ASP A 189 -11.68 6.97 0.34
N ILE A 190 -12.34 7.39 -0.74
CA ILE A 190 -11.66 7.85 -1.96
C ILE A 190 -10.83 9.13 -1.73
N ASN A 191 -11.20 9.99 -0.79
CA ASN A 191 -10.50 11.24 -0.53
C ASN A 191 -9.18 10.98 0.20
N LEU A 192 -9.20 10.17 1.26
CA LEU A 192 -7.98 9.73 1.95
C LEU A 192 -7.06 8.98 1.00
N TYR A 193 -7.60 8.12 0.14
CA TYR A 193 -6.84 7.44 -0.90
C TYR A 193 -6.15 8.43 -1.86
N ARG A 194 -6.88 9.42 -2.37
CA ARG A 194 -6.35 10.43 -3.30
C ARG A 194 -5.29 11.30 -2.65
N GLU A 195 -5.52 11.75 -1.42
CA GLU A 195 -4.59 12.56 -0.65
C GLU A 195 -3.28 11.81 -0.39
N CYS A 196 -3.39 10.53 -0.01
CA CYS A 196 -2.25 9.74 0.46
C CYS A 196 -1.68 8.79 -0.61
N ARG A 197 -2.07 8.94 -1.89
CA ARG A 197 -1.79 7.93 -2.94
C ARG A 197 -0.33 7.55 -3.05
N GLU A 198 0.57 8.51 -2.91
CA GLU A 198 2.02 8.31 -3.02
C GLU A 198 2.61 7.48 -1.87
N ASN A 199 1.93 7.48 -0.72
CA ASN A 199 2.32 6.76 0.50
C ASN A 199 1.57 5.42 0.67
N ILE A 200 0.65 5.10 -0.23
CA ILE A 200 -0.05 3.81 -0.22
C ILE A 200 0.80 2.76 -0.95
N PHE A 201 1.18 1.72 -0.21
CA PHE A 201 1.83 0.54 -0.76
C PHE A 201 0.96 -0.14 -1.83
N VAL A 202 1.50 -0.29 -3.04
CA VAL A 202 0.87 -1.07 -4.12
C VAL A 202 1.10 -2.54 -3.86
N GLY A 203 0.06 -3.20 -3.36
CA GLY A 203 0.02 -4.65 -3.18
C GLY A 203 -0.38 -5.39 -4.46
N ASN A 204 -0.40 -6.72 -4.37
CA ASN A 204 -0.68 -7.60 -5.51
C ASN A 204 -2.18 -7.91 -5.70
N SER A 205 -3.05 -7.25 -4.94
CA SER A 205 -4.49 -7.50 -4.92
C SER A 205 -5.26 -6.18 -5.02
N TRP A 206 -6.44 -6.25 -5.64
CA TRP A 206 -7.40 -5.17 -5.56
C TRP A 206 -8.04 -5.13 -4.16
N TRP A 207 -8.49 -3.96 -3.72
CA TRP A 207 -9.01 -3.76 -2.37
C TRP A 207 -10.11 -2.71 -2.33
N TRP A 208 -11.04 -2.86 -1.39
CA TRP A 208 -12.21 -1.99 -1.26
C TRP A 208 -11.86 -0.61 -0.72
N LEU A 209 -12.57 0.41 -1.21
CA LEU A 209 -12.76 1.67 -0.50
C LEU A 209 -14.15 1.68 0.14
N VAL A 210 -14.40 2.54 1.12
CA VAL A 210 -15.75 2.67 1.69
C VAL A 210 -16.70 3.50 0.83
N THR A 211 -16.17 4.25 -0.14
CA THR A 211 -16.94 5.18 -0.95
C THR A 211 -17.88 4.40 -1.88
N PRO A 212 -19.21 4.54 -1.76
CA PRO A 212 -20.14 3.96 -2.70
C PRO A 212 -20.15 4.76 -4.01
N ASN A 213 -20.57 4.14 -5.12
CA ASN A 213 -20.76 4.88 -6.38
C ASN A 213 -21.91 5.88 -6.29
N SER A 214 -22.99 5.49 -5.61
CA SER A 214 -24.14 6.32 -5.28
C SER A 214 -24.91 5.71 -4.09
N THR A 215 -26.02 6.31 -3.69
CA THR A 215 -26.88 5.88 -2.56
C THR A 215 -28.27 5.45 -3.05
N PRO A 216 -29.09 4.77 -2.23
CA PRO A 216 -30.46 4.38 -2.57
C PRO A 216 -31.40 5.54 -2.90
N ALA A 217 -30.96 6.80 -2.72
CA ALA A 217 -31.69 7.97 -3.19
C ALA A 217 -31.78 8.04 -4.73
N VAL A 218 -30.95 7.26 -5.46
CA VAL A 218 -31.03 7.08 -6.92
C VAL A 218 -31.15 5.60 -7.31
N TYR A 219 -31.36 5.33 -8.61
CA TYR A 219 -31.79 4.01 -9.14
C TYR A 219 -30.77 2.86 -8.97
N ASP A 220 -29.47 3.13 -8.85
CA ASP A 220 -28.44 2.10 -8.66
C ASP A 220 -27.48 2.44 -7.52
N SER A 221 -27.64 1.70 -6.42
CA SER A 221 -26.85 1.81 -5.20
C SER A 221 -26.10 0.53 -4.88
N SER A 222 -25.74 -0.26 -5.89
CA SER A 222 -25.16 -1.60 -5.71
C SER A 222 -23.64 -1.63 -5.80
N PHE A 223 -23.00 -0.54 -6.22
CA PHE A 223 -21.57 -0.49 -6.52
C PHE A 223 -20.77 0.28 -5.47
N VAL A 224 -19.60 -0.24 -5.12
CA VAL A 224 -18.63 0.40 -4.22
C VAL A 224 -17.32 0.60 -4.96
N GLN A 225 -16.63 1.71 -4.67
CA GLN A 225 -15.31 1.98 -5.21
C GLN A 225 -14.28 0.97 -4.68
N TYR A 226 -13.33 0.62 -5.53
CA TYR A 226 -12.19 -0.20 -5.18
C TYR A 226 -10.94 0.31 -5.90
N VAL A 227 -9.78 -0.11 -5.42
CA VAL A 227 -8.48 0.18 -6.02
C VAL A 227 -7.90 -1.12 -6.57
N ASP A 228 -7.57 -1.15 -7.86
CA ASP A 228 -6.94 -2.32 -8.48
C ASP A 228 -5.46 -2.49 -8.04
N TYR A 229 -4.84 -3.61 -8.44
CA TYR A 229 -3.44 -3.91 -8.14
C TYR A 229 -2.45 -2.89 -8.77
N GLY A 230 -2.88 -2.09 -9.76
CA GLY A 230 -2.09 -1.01 -10.36
C GLY A 230 -2.34 0.35 -9.70
N GLY A 231 -3.24 0.39 -8.71
CA GLY A 231 -3.67 1.61 -8.05
C GLY A 231 -4.55 2.50 -8.91
N ARG A 232 -5.40 1.93 -9.77
CA ARG A 232 -6.49 2.63 -10.46
C ARG A 232 -7.78 2.43 -9.67
N VAL A 233 -8.63 3.46 -9.67
CA VAL A 233 -9.95 3.40 -9.04
C VAL A 233 -10.99 2.95 -10.06
N SER A 234 -11.87 2.05 -9.64
CA SER A 234 -13.06 1.61 -10.38
C SER A 234 -14.14 1.25 -9.36
N CYS A 235 -15.30 0.77 -9.80
CA CYS A 235 -16.35 0.28 -8.91
C CYS A 235 -16.72 -1.18 -9.22
N ASN A 236 -17.17 -1.90 -8.20
CA ASN A 236 -17.65 -3.27 -8.32
C ASN A 236 -18.88 -3.48 -7.42
N GLY A 237 -19.69 -4.49 -7.72
CA GLY A 237 -20.89 -4.79 -6.94
C GLY A 237 -20.52 -5.11 -5.48
N CYS A 238 -21.29 -4.62 -4.51
CA CYS A 238 -20.99 -4.78 -3.08
C CYS A 238 -20.95 -6.24 -2.64
N GLY A 239 -21.70 -7.13 -3.30
CA GLY A 239 -21.67 -8.59 -3.07
C GLY A 239 -20.57 -9.34 -3.85
N TYR A 240 -19.67 -8.65 -4.56
CA TYR A 240 -18.60 -9.32 -5.28
C TYR A 240 -17.49 -9.76 -4.32
N ASP A 241 -17.27 -11.07 -4.18
CA ASP A 241 -16.24 -11.58 -3.27
C ASP A 241 -14.80 -11.42 -3.80
N GLY A 242 -13.82 -11.49 -2.90
CA GLY A 242 -12.40 -11.46 -3.23
C GLY A 242 -11.76 -10.08 -3.19
N GLY A 243 -12.45 -9.07 -2.66
CA GLY A 243 -11.86 -7.75 -2.44
C GLY A 243 -11.01 -7.73 -1.18
N GLY A 244 -9.77 -7.27 -1.29
CA GLY A 244 -8.89 -7.12 -0.15
C GLY A 244 -9.42 -6.08 0.83
N VAL A 245 -9.33 -6.36 2.13
CA VAL A 245 -9.69 -5.44 3.20
C VAL A 245 -8.42 -4.91 3.86
N ARG A 246 -8.11 -3.64 3.59
CA ARG A 246 -6.91 -2.95 4.08
C ARG A 246 -7.32 -1.78 4.98
N PRO A 247 -7.34 -1.97 6.30
CA PRO A 247 -7.74 -0.90 7.19
C PRO A 247 -6.61 0.12 7.38
N PHE A 248 -7.01 1.33 7.74
CA PHE A 248 -6.19 2.36 8.33
C PHE A 248 -6.60 2.61 9.78
N PHE A 249 -5.69 3.16 10.57
CA PHE A 249 -5.88 3.54 11.97
C PHE A 249 -4.95 4.71 12.30
N ILE A 250 -5.17 5.32 13.46
CA ILE A 250 -4.49 6.56 13.85
C ILE A 250 -3.79 6.37 15.19
N LEU A 251 -2.53 6.80 15.25
CA LEU A 251 -1.70 6.81 16.47
C LEU A 251 -1.05 8.19 16.66
N PRO A 252 -0.89 8.68 17.90
CA PRO A 252 -0.13 9.89 18.20
C PRO A 252 1.27 9.83 17.58
N SER A 253 1.68 10.92 16.93
CA SER A 253 2.98 10.99 16.26
C SER A 253 4.15 10.87 17.24
N SER A 254 3.95 11.19 18.51
CA SER A 254 4.93 11.02 19.59
C SER A 254 5.43 9.58 19.74
N ILE A 255 4.61 8.58 19.36
CA ILE A 255 5.00 7.17 19.37
C ILE A 255 6.16 6.88 18.41
N PHE A 256 6.32 7.70 17.37
CA PHE A 256 7.34 7.51 16.33
C PHE A 256 8.56 8.42 16.49
N VAL A 257 8.64 9.19 17.58
CA VAL A 257 9.81 10.00 17.90
C VAL A 257 10.84 9.09 18.55
N PHE A 258 11.85 8.68 17.78
CA PHE A 258 13.03 8.05 18.36
C PHE A 258 13.85 9.13 19.07
N PRO A 259 14.41 8.89 20.27
CA PRO A 259 15.42 9.78 20.81
C PRO A 259 16.58 9.80 19.81
N ASP A 260 16.97 11.01 19.37
CA ASP A 260 18.15 11.19 18.53
C ASP A 260 19.31 10.43 19.15
N ALA A 261 19.98 9.60 18.34
CA ALA A 261 21.21 8.95 18.74
C ALA A 261 22.24 10.05 19.06
N LYS A 262 22.43 10.34 20.34
CA LYS A 262 23.58 11.09 20.85
C LYS A 262 24.85 10.29 20.66
#